data_AF-A0A1G7G5V7-F1
#
_entry.id   AF-A0A1G7G5V7-F1
#
_cell.length_a   1.000
_cell.length_b   1.000
_cell.length_c   1.000
_cell.angle_alpha   90.00
_cell.angle_beta   90.00
_cell.angle_gamma   90.00
#
_symmetry.space_group_name_H-M   'P 1'
#
loop_
_entity.id
_entity.type
_entity.pdbx_description
1 polymer ?
#
loop_
_entity_poly.entity_id
_entity_poly.type
_entity_poly.pdbx_seq_one_letter_code
_entity_poly.pdbx_strand_id
1 'polypeptide(L)'
;MTTGIGIKLANASFPLNFPTVQWTPTQLGSSVLAWFDPAIGITQTSDRVTQLNDRSINGLNLTQTGSGAQPLLIESAVNGRPGIQCDSISDPSRGIWGPTTDGKTNFSTTTPFSFGIVLKKVSNTTNNGKSCFGNFDGAGSGWCIETSQNGGGKLNFMLINSAWTHALVVTSTTTPLVVGGTYVIVVTYDGSATPGGITVTINGVSQTLSTWVTKLETEVYSILGNGKPGRLGEAESAIDSLKQWRWRMAGITTAISSFVSILAWLFKH
;
A
#
# COMPACT_ATOMS: atom_id res chain seq x y z
N MET A 1 -19.07 -0.87 -5.76
CA MET A 1 -19.00 -0.45 -7.17
C MET A 1 -18.76 1.05 -7.22
N THR A 2 -17.83 1.48 -8.08
CA THR A 2 -17.26 2.83 -8.03
C THR A 2 -16.93 3.32 -9.43
N THR A 3 -17.45 4.48 -9.82
CA THR A 3 -16.97 5.21 -11.00
C THR A 3 -15.73 5.99 -10.62
N GLY A 4 -14.68 5.97 -11.44
CA GLY A 4 -13.38 6.56 -11.12
C GLY A 4 -12.80 7.40 -12.27
N ILE A 5 -12.44 8.65 -12.01
CA ILE A 5 -11.60 9.48 -12.90
C ILE A 5 -10.19 9.49 -12.30
N GLY A 6 -9.29 8.68 -12.85
CA GLY A 6 -7.92 8.51 -12.35
C GLY A 6 -7.01 9.65 -12.80
N ILE A 7 -6.46 10.39 -11.85
CA ILE A 7 -5.50 11.47 -12.05
C ILE A 7 -4.20 11.04 -11.36
N LYS A 8 -3.13 10.76 -12.11
CA LYS A 8 -1.87 10.28 -11.53
C LYS A 8 -0.81 11.38 -11.56
N LEU A 9 -0.32 11.79 -10.38
CA LEU A 9 0.56 12.94 -10.22
C LEU A 9 1.79 12.54 -9.41
N ALA A 10 2.98 12.57 -10.00
CA ALA A 10 4.20 12.44 -9.23
C ALA A 10 4.54 13.80 -8.57
N ASN A 11 4.94 13.79 -7.30
CA ASN A 11 5.58 14.93 -6.61
C ASN A 11 4.88 16.30 -6.66
N ALA A 12 3.58 16.38 -6.34
CA ALA A 12 2.91 17.67 -6.17
C ALA A 12 2.18 17.75 -4.81
N SER A 13 2.61 18.67 -3.95
CA SER A 13 1.86 19.09 -2.76
C SER A 13 0.69 19.98 -3.21
N PHE A 14 -0.54 19.64 -2.80
CA PHE A 14 -1.72 20.44 -3.13
C PHE A 14 -2.01 21.49 -2.05
N PRO A 15 -1.95 22.79 -2.34
CA PRO A 15 -2.66 23.77 -1.54
C PRO A 15 -4.16 23.63 -1.83
N LEU A 16 -4.94 23.20 -0.84
CA LEU A 16 -6.39 22.91 -0.92
C LEU A 16 -7.31 24.14 -1.08
N ASN A 17 -6.78 25.28 -1.51
CA ASN A 17 -7.60 26.42 -1.90
C ASN A 17 -7.91 26.30 -3.39
N PHE A 18 -8.95 25.55 -3.76
CA PHE A 18 -9.44 25.50 -5.14
C PHE A 18 -10.00 26.89 -5.53
N PRO A 19 -9.29 27.70 -6.33
CA PRO A 19 -9.89 28.91 -6.87
C PRO A 19 -10.82 28.49 -8.02
N THR A 20 -11.70 29.39 -8.44
CA THR A 20 -12.56 29.31 -9.65
C THR A 20 -11.81 29.13 -10.98
N VAL A 21 -10.50 28.86 -10.95
CA VAL A 21 -9.66 28.60 -12.11
C VAL A 21 -9.82 27.13 -12.49
N GLN A 22 -10.26 26.89 -13.72
CA GLN A 22 -10.28 25.56 -14.32
C GLN A 22 -8.85 25.00 -14.32
N TRP A 23 -8.59 24.10 -13.38
CA TRP A 23 -7.31 23.42 -13.27
C TRP A 23 -7.05 22.60 -14.55
N THR A 24 -5.84 22.67 -15.08
CA THR A 24 -5.41 21.87 -16.25
C THR A 24 -4.09 21.16 -15.94
N PRO A 25 -3.87 19.92 -16.39
CA PRO A 25 -2.65 19.16 -16.11
C PRO A 25 -1.36 19.83 -16.58
N THR A 26 -1.43 20.71 -17.59
CA THR A 26 -0.30 21.54 -18.04
C THR A 26 0.27 22.40 -16.90
N GLN A 27 -0.54 22.74 -15.89
CA GLN A 27 -0.09 23.47 -14.70
C GLN A 27 0.81 22.64 -13.77
N LEU A 28 0.81 21.30 -13.90
CA LEU A 28 1.72 20.41 -13.18
C LEU A 28 2.93 19.96 -14.01
N GLY A 29 3.01 20.36 -15.28
CA GLY A 29 4.16 20.12 -16.15
C GLY A 29 4.54 18.64 -16.30
N SER A 30 5.84 18.37 -16.37
CA SER A 30 6.42 17.03 -16.57
C SER A 30 6.24 16.08 -15.38
N SER A 31 5.69 16.54 -14.26
CA SER A 31 5.45 15.73 -13.07
C SER A 31 4.18 14.87 -13.17
N VAL A 32 3.35 15.10 -14.20
CA VAL A 32 2.17 14.27 -14.48
C VAL A 32 2.57 13.04 -15.27
N LEU A 33 2.41 11.86 -14.66
CA LEU A 33 2.71 10.61 -15.33
C LEU A 33 1.54 10.05 -16.13
N ALA A 34 0.31 10.19 -15.64
CA ALA A 34 -0.88 9.84 -16.40
C ALA A 34 -2.05 10.76 -16.02
N TRP A 35 -2.85 11.13 -17.01
CA TRP A 35 -4.05 11.91 -16.79
C TRP A 35 -5.18 11.32 -17.61
N PHE A 36 -6.26 10.94 -16.93
CA PHE A 36 -7.45 10.41 -17.57
C PHE A 36 -8.64 11.31 -17.29
N ASP A 37 -9.30 11.75 -18.37
CA ASP A 37 -10.52 12.55 -18.30
C ASP A 37 -11.58 11.95 -19.22
N PRO A 38 -12.62 11.29 -18.65
CA PRO A 38 -13.74 10.77 -19.41
C PRO A 38 -14.47 11.79 -20.28
N ALA A 39 -14.40 13.09 -19.98
CA ALA A 39 -15.09 14.12 -20.77
C ALA A 39 -14.41 14.38 -22.12
N ILE A 40 -13.09 14.19 -22.20
CA ILE A 40 -12.29 14.53 -23.38
C ILE A 40 -11.17 13.51 -23.57
N GLY A 41 -11.53 12.26 -23.84
CA GLY A 41 -10.51 11.23 -24.02
C GLY A 41 -11.04 9.81 -24.20
N ILE A 42 -12.33 9.63 -24.52
CA ILE A 42 -12.93 8.30 -24.60
C ILE A 42 -13.11 7.88 -26.05
N THR A 43 -12.81 6.61 -26.32
CA THR A 43 -13.36 5.87 -27.46
C THR A 43 -14.38 4.88 -26.91
N GLN A 44 -15.56 4.82 -27.52
CA GLN A 44 -16.64 3.94 -27.08
C GLN A 44 -17.49 3.40 -28.22
N THR A 45 -18.17 2.28 -27.96
CA THR A 45 -19.17 1.66 -28.84
C THR A 45 -20.40 1.35 -28.01
N SER A 46 -21.57 1.93 -28.33
CA SER A 46 -22.82 1.69 -27.58
C SER A 46 -22.67 1.90 -26.06
N ASP A 47 -22.16 3.06 -25.67
CA ASP A 47 -21.84 3.47 -24.29
C ASP A 47 -20.78 2.61 -23.57
N ARG A 48 -20.17 1.65 -24.26
CA ARG A 48 -19.10 0.82 -23.72
C ARG A 48 -17.74 1.40 -24.08
N VAL A 49 -16.98 1.77 -23.06
CA VAL A 49 -15.66 2.41 -23.22
C VAL A 49 -14.64 1.36 -23.65
N THR A 50 -14.06 1.56 -24.83
CA THR A 50 -13.02 0.70 -25.40
C THR A 50 -11.62 1.25 -25.11
N GLN A 51 -11.50 2.57 -24.97
CA GLN A 51 -10.24 3.24 -24.69
C GLN A 51 -10.47 4.53 -23.90
N LEU A 52 -9.53 4.81 -22.99
CA LEU A 52 -9.39 6.08 -22.28
C LEU A 52 -7.98 6.61 -22.57
N ASN A 53 -7.93 7.70 -23.31
CA ASN A 53 -6.70 8.35 -23.74
C ASN A 53 -6.03 9.04 -22.56
N ASP A 54 -4.76 8.76 -22.38
CA ASP A 54 -3.90 9.55 -21.51
C ASP A 54 -3.72 10.94 -22.13
N ARG A 55 -3.99 11.98 -21.35
CA ARG A 55 -3.75 13.38 -21.76
C ARG A 55 -2.44 13.93 -21.21
N SER A 56 -1.67 13.11 -20.49
CA SER A 56 -0.28 13.42 -20.20
C SER A 56 0.56 13.30 -21.47
N ILE A 57 1.84 13.68 -21.39
CA ILE A 57 2.80 13.53 -22.48
C ILE A 57 3.32 12.09 -22.65
N ASN A 58 2.90 11.15 -21.80
CA ASN A 58 3.50 9.82 -21.71
C ASN A 58 2.80 8.76 -22.56
N GLY A 59 1.58 9.03 -23.04
CA GLY A 59 0.84 8.14 -23.94
C GLY A 59 0.33 6.86 -23.27
N LEU A 60 0.03 6.90 -21.97
CA LEU A 60 -0.38 5.75 -21.16
C LEU A 60 -1.87 5.41 -21.32
N ASN A 61 -2.33 5.29 -22.57
CA ASN A 61 -3.74 5.01 -22.86
C ASN A 61 -4.19 3.71 -22.19
N LEU A 62 -5.39 3.73 -21.61
CA LEU A 62 -6.03 2.52 -21.08
C LEU A 62 -6.94 1.92 -22.16
N THR A 63 -6.95 0.61 -22.31
CA THR A 63 -7.75 -0.08 -23.34
C THR A 63 -8.50 -1.28 -22.78
N GLN A 64 -9.59 -1.65 -23.43
CA GLN A 64 -10.36 -2.86 -23.15
C GLN A 64 -10.95 -3.44 -24.45
N THR A 65 -10.39 -4.57 -24.88
CA THR A 65 -10.71 -5.19 -26.17
C THR A 65 -11.87 -6.18 -26.11
N GLY A 66 -12.19 -6.74 -24.93
CA GLY A 66 -13.30 -7.65 -24.76
C GLY A 66 -14.62 -6.89 -24.64
N SER A 67 -15.54 -7.03 -25.61
CA SER A 67 -16.84 -6.34 -25.60
C SER A 67 -17.66 -6.61 -24.34
N GLY A 68 -17.63 -7.84 -23.81
CA GLY A 68 -18.27 -8.19 -22.54
C GLY A 68 -17.63 -7.57 -21.31
N ALA A 69 -16.38 -7.12 -21.42
CA ALA A 69 -15.53 -6.58 -20.37
C ALA A 69 -15.41 -5.04 -20.41
N GLN A 70 -15.98 -4.37 -21.41
CA GLN A 70 -15.92 -2.91 -21.51
C GLN A 70 -16.77 -2.23 -20.42
N PRO A 71 -16.21 -1.28 -19.66
CA PRO A 71 -16.98 -0.54 -18.68
C PRO A 71 -17.97 0.42 -19.35
N LEU A 72 -18.99 0.83 -18.61
CA LEU A 72 -20.06 1.69 -19.12
C LEU A 72 -19.68 3.17 -18.93
N LEU A 73 -19.92 4.01 -19.93
CA LEU A 73 -19.88 5.46 -19.78
C LEU A 73 -21.18 5.93 -19.12
N ILE A 74 -21.06 6.71 -18.05
CA ILE A 74 -22.17 7.36 -17.38
C ILE A 74 -22.01 8.87 -17.57
N GLU A 75 -22.79 9.46 -18.47
CA GLU A 75 -22.67 10.87 -18.89
C GLU A 75 -22.80 11.90 -17.75
N SER A 76 -23.47 11.55 -16.67
CA SER A 76 -23.66 12.41 -15.49
C SER A 76 -23.30 11.70 -14.20
N ALA A 77 -22.12 11.08 -14.17
CA ALA A 77 -21.64 10.34 -13.01
C ALA A 77 -21.42 11.24 -11.81
N VAL A 78 -20.65 12.33 -11.98
CA VAL A 78 -20.17 13.21 -10.90
C VAL A 78 -20.36 14.66 -11.30
N ASN A 79 -21.23 15.38 -10.58
CA ASN A 79 -21.48 16.81 -10.80
C ASN A 79 -21.75 17.16 -12.28
N GLY A 80 -22.58 16.35 -12.96
CA GLY A 80 -22.92 16.52 -14.37
C GLY A 80 -21.79 16.18 -15.36
N ARG A 81 -20.65 15.64 -14.88
CA ARG A 81 -19.55 15.17 -15.73
C ARG A 81 -19.62 13.65 -15.96
N PRO A 82 -19.14 13.19 -17.14
CA PRO A 82 -19.08 11.78 -17.44
C PRO A 82 -18.13 11.04 -16.50
N GLY A 83 -18.41 9.76 -16.27
CA GLY A 83 -17.54 8.87 -15.51
C GLY A 83 -17.66 7.43 -15.99
N ILE A 84 -16.63 6.63 -15.71
CA ILE A 84 -16.56 5.24 -16.17
C ILE A 84 -17.04 4.33 -15.05
N GLN A 85 -18.08 3.54 -15.31
CA GLN A 85 -18.62 2.56 -14.38
C GLN A 85 -18.11 1.16 -14.71
N CYS A 86 -17.24 0.67 -13.83
CA CYS A 86 -16.85 -0.73 -13.79
C CYS A 86 -17.87 -1.49 -12.92
N ASP A 87 -18.62 -2.42 -13.51
CA ASP A 87 -19.51 -3.31 -12.76
C ASP A 87 -18.84 -4.66 -12.50
N SER A 88 -19.14 -5.27 -11.35
CA SER A 88 -18.47 -6.49 -10.86
C SER A 88 -19.45 -7.64 -10.58
N ILE A 89 -20.58 -7.69 -11.28
CA ILE A 89 -21.66 -8.61 -10.90
C ILE A 89 -21.33 -10.08 -11.19
N SER A 90 -20.37 -10.39 -12.05
CA SER A 90 -19.97 -11.79 -12.27
C SER A 90 -18.56 -12.02 -12.83
N ASP A 91 -17.84 -10.98 -13.25
CA ASP A 91 -16.56 -11.14 -13.94
C ASP A 91 -15.55 -10.06 -13.49
N PRO A 92 -14.37 -10.42 -12.96
CA PRO A 92 -13.29 -9.46 -12.69
C PRO A 92 -12.76 -8.74 -13.94
N SER A 93 -13.23 -9.09 -15.14
CA SER A 93 -12.75 -8.52 -16.41
C SER A 93 -13.26 -7.12 -16.74
N ARG A 94 -14.33 -6.63 -16.09
CA ARG A 94 -14.99 -5.34 -16.40
C ARG A 94 -14.24 -4.10 -15.90
N GLY A 95 -13.05 -3.91 -16.43
CA GLY A 95 -12.17 -2.77 -16.19
C GLY A 95 -11.53 -2.26 -17.48
N ILE A 96 -10.74 -1.21 -17.36
CA ILE A 96 -9.94 -0.66 -18.44
C ILE A 96 -8.47 -0.65 -18.00
N TRP A 97 -7.57 -1.12 -18.86
CA TRP A 97 -6.24 -1.54 -18.44
C TRP A 97 -5.15 -0.77 -19.17
N GLY A 98 -4.10 -0.38 -18.45
CA GLY A 98 -2.92 0.24 -19.03
C GLY A 98 -2.02 -0.76 -19.76
N PRO A 99 -1.01 -0.27 -20.48
CA PRO A 99 -0.04 -1.13 -21.15
C PRO A 99 0.76 -1.96 -20.12
N THR A 100 0.89 -3.26 -20.35
CA THR A 100 1.57 -4.20 -19.45
C THR A 100 3.11 -4.14 -19.53
N THR A 101 3.67 -3.39 -20.48
CA THR A 101 5.09 -3.48 -20.88
C THR A 101 5.83 -2.14 -20.87
N ASP A 102 5.23 -1.05 -20.39
CA ASP A 102 5.84 0.27 -20.55
C ASP A 102 7.01 0.57 -19.61
N GLY A 103 7.16 -0.18 -18.50
CA GLY A 103 8.14 0.05 -17.44
C GLY A 103 7.98 1.36 -16.65
N LYS A 104 7.35 2.38 -17.23
CA LYS A 104 7.07 3.71 -16.63
C LYS A 104 6.05 3.65 -15.51
N THR A 105 5.27 2.58 -15.44
CA THR A 105 4.27 2.35 -14.39
C THR A 105 4.76 1.40 -13.28
N ASN A 106 6.01 0.94 -13.31
CA ASN A 106 6.50 0.00 -12.30
C ASN A 106 6.86 0.73 -11.00
N PHE A 107 5.85 1.01 -10.16
CA PHE A 107 6.08 1.62 -8.85
C PHE A 107 6.61 0.57 -7.89
N SER A 108 7.92 0.62 -7.66
CA SER A 108 8.53 -0.09 -6.54
C SER A 108 7.97 0.44 -5.23
N THR A 109 7.96 -0.40 -4.19
CA THR A 109 7.59 -0.02 -2.83
C THR A 109 8.63 0.87 -2.14
N THR A 110 9.38 1.62 -2.92
CA THR A 110 10.48 2.51 -2.48
C THR A 110 10.50 3.83 -3.23
N THR A 111 9.69 3.97 -4.28
CA THR A 111 9.63 5.20 -5.07
C THR A 111 8.44 6.05 -4.60
N PRO A 112 8.65 7.32 -4.21
CA PRO A 112 7.57 8.21 -3.85
C PRO A 112 6.60 8.43 -5.02
N PHE A 113 5.30 8.48 -4.74
CA PHE A 113 4.30 8.82 -5.75
C PHE A 113 3.05 9.42 -5.12
N SER A 114 2.19 9.99 -5.95
CA SER A 114 0.85 10.40 -5.54
C SER A 114 -0.17 10.14 -6.65
N PHE A 115 -1.43 10.04 -6.26
CA PHE A 115 -2.53 10.05 -7.21
C PHE A 115 -3.76 10.69 -6.58
N GLY A 116 -4.58 11.27 -7.45
CA GLY A 116 -5.93 11.71 -7.16
C GLY A 116 -6.94 10.87 -7.94
N ILE A 117 -8.12 10.66 -7.37
CA ILE A 117 -9.23 10.04 -8.09
C ILE A 117 -10.54 10.66 -7.63
N VAL A 118 -11.39 10.99 -8.59
CA VAL A 118 -12.78 11.32 -8.31
C VAL A 118 -13.57 10.03 -8.36
N LEU A 119 -14.21 9.69 -7.24
CA LEU A 119 -14.85 8.41 -7.02
C LEU A 119 -16.28 8.58 -6.51
N LYS A 120 -17.25 7.91 -7.14
CA LYS A 120 -18.62 7.82 -6.61
C LYS A 120 -18.93 6.40 -6.19
N LYS A 121 -19.36 6.22 -4.94
CA LYS A 121 -19.75 4.90 -4.43
C LYS A 121 -21.21 4.63 -4.81
N VAL A 122 -21.45 3.61 -5.64
CA VAL A 122 -22.82 3.29 -6.11
C VAL A 122 -23.46 2.09 -5.41
N SER A 123 -22.70 1.32 -4.61
CA SER A 123 -23.24 0.18 -3.85
C SER A 123 -22.46 -0.14 -2.58
N ASN A 124 -23.14 -0.83 -1.65
CA ASN A 124 -22.58 -1.47 -0.45
C ASN A 124 -22.30 -2.97 -0.66
N THR A 125 -22.33 -3.46 -1.90
CA THR A 125 -22.00 -4.87 -2.16
C THR A 125 -20.67 -5.19 -1.51
N THR A 126 -20.66 -6.26 -0.72
CA THR A 126 -19.49 -6.80 -0.02
C THR A 126 -18.51 -7.33 -1.06
N ASN A 127 -17.81 -6.40 -1.70
CA ASN A 127 -16.76 -6.70 -2.65
C ASN A 127 -15.50 -6.97 -1.83
N ASN A 128 -15.39 -8.18 -1.29
CA ASN A 128 -14.23 -8.57 -0.49
C ASN A 128 -12.97 -8.49 -1.36
N GLY A 129 -12.11 -7.50 -1.08
CA GLY A 129 -10.80 -7.40 -1.72
C GLY A 129 -10.82 -7.03 -3.20
N LYS A 130 -11.79 -6.23 -3.66
CA LYS A 130 -11.81 -5.75 -5.05
C LYS A 130 -11.31 -4.33 -5.12
N SER A 131 -10.20 -4.15 -5.82
CA SER A 131 -9.63 -2.86 -6.14
C SER A 131 -10.55 -2.05 -7.04
N CYS A 132 -10.77 -0.78 -6.70
CA CYS A 132 -11.50 0.16 -7.55
C CYS A 132 -10.56 0.97 -8.44
N PHE A 133 -9.30 1.07 -8.06
CA PHE A 133 -8.23 1.67 -8.84
C PHE A 133 -6.90 1.17 -8.30
N GLY A 134 -5.95 0.91 -9.18
CA GLY A 134 -4.68 0.35 -8.77
C GLY A 134 -3.78 0.06 -9.95
N ASN A 135 -2.62 -0.42 -9.62
CA ASN A 135 -1.61 -0.86 -10.54
C ASN A 135 -0.92 -2.06 -9.92
N PHE A 136 -1.20 -3.25 -10.46
CA PHE A 136 -0.57 -4.49 -10.08
C PHE A 136 0.21 -5.04 -11.27
N ASP A 137 1.37 -5.61 -10.99
CA ASP A 137 2.04 -6.49 -11.92
C ASP A 137 1.28 -7.84 -12.02
N GLY A 138 1.65 -8.66 -13.00
CA GLY A 138 1.09 -10.00 -13.17
C GLY A 138 1.44 -10.97 -12.04
N ALA A 139 2.33 -10.60 -11.11
CA ALA A 139 2.77 -11.38 -9.96
C ALA A 139 2.07 -10.96 -8.64
N GLY A 140 1.19 -9.96 -8.68
CA GLY A 140 0.44 -9.46 -7.52
C GLY A 140 1.19 -8.44 -6.66
N SER A 141 2.25 -7.82 -7.17
CA SER A 141 2.95 -6.68 -6.55
C SER A 141 2.44 -5.38 -7.15
N GLY A 142 2.37 -4.31 -6.36
CA GLY A 142 1.89 -3.01 -6.80
C GLY A 142 1.08 -2.31 -5.71
N TRP A 143 0.09 -1.53 -6.11
CA TRP A 143 -0.76 -0.81 -5.18
C TRP A 143 -2.20 -0.73 -5.66
N CYS A 144 -3.11 -0.53 -4.71
CA CYS A 144 -4.49 -0.23 -5.03
C CYS A 144 -5.20 0.54 -3.92
N ILE A 145 -6.34 1.10 -4.30
CA ILE A 145 -7.37 1.50 -3.35
C ILE A 145 -8.56 0.57 -3.46
N GLU A 146 -9.14 0.31 -2.30
CA GLU A 146 -10.31 -0.56 -2.18
C GLU A 146 -11.27 -0.01 -1.12
N THR A 147 -12.52 -0.40 -1.20
CA THR A 147 -13.43 -0.25 -0.07
C THR A 147 -13.30 -1.47 0.83
N SER A 148 -13.21 -1.28 2.15
CA SER A 148 -12.89 -2.37 3.08
C SER A 148 -13.76 -3.62 2.93
N GLN A 149 -13.09 -4.78 3.06
CA GLN A 149 -13.69 -6.10 3.27
C GLN A 149 -14.77 -6.00 4.36
N ASN A 150 -15.95 -6.56 4.11
CA ASN A 150 -17.19 -6.43 4.92
C ASN A 150 -18.11 -5.22 4.64
N GLY A 151 -18.00 -4.58 3.48
CA GLY A 151 -19.06 -3.68 2.98
C GLY A 151 -19.16 -2.32 3.68
N GLY A 152 -18.25 -2.04 4.61
CA GLY A 152 -18.17 -0.75 5.29
C GLY A 152 -17.69 0.37 4.38
N GLY A 153 -18.09 1.60 4.67
CA GLY A 153 -17.65 2.82 3.99
C GLY A 153 -16.20 3.20 4.25
N LYS A 154 -15.33 2.27 4.65
CA LYS A 154 -13.91 2.57 4.89
C LYS A 154 -13.14 2.51 3.58
N LEU A 155 -12.11 3.34 3.47
CA LEU A 155 -11.15 3.34 2.37
C LEU A 155 -9.89 2.62 2.81
N ASN A 156 -9.45 1.66 2.01
CA ASN A 156 -8.15 1.01 2.13
C ASN A 156 -7.23 1.53 1.04
N PHE A 157 -5.97 1.74 1.39
CA PHE A 157 -4.87 1.81 0.44
C PHE A 157 -3.86 0.72 0.77
N MET A 158 -3.42 0.00 -0.25
CA MET A 158 -2.50 -1.11 -0.13
C MET A 158 -1.32 -0.91 -1.07
N LEU A 159 -0.13 -1.22 -0.57
CA LEU A 159 1.12 -1.29 -1.32
C LEU A 159 1.76 -2.66 -1.02
N ILE A 160 1.97 -3.48 -2.05
CA ILE A 160 2.35 -4.89 -1.94
C ILE A 160 3.60 -5.13 -2.78
N ASN A 161 4.66 -5.71 -2.19
CA ASN A 161 5.94 -5.93 -2.88
C ASN A 161 6.11 -7.37 -3.40
N SER A 162 5.41 -8.35 -2.84
CA SER A 162 5.60 -9.76 -3.22
C SER A 162 4.44 -10.62 -2.75
N ALA A 163 3.45 -10.88 -3.61
CA ALA A 163 2.36 -11.83 -3.37
C ALA A 163 1.83 -11.86 -1.91
N TRP A 164 1.54 -10.69 -1.34
CA TRP A 164 1.05 -10.47 0.03
C TRP A 164 2.01 -10.75 1.20
N THR A 165 3.24 -11.17 0.93
CA THR A 165 4.26 -11.41 1.97
C THR A 165 4.81 -10.12 2.58
N HIS A 166 4.87 -9.06 1.78
CA HIS A 166 5.38 -7.74 2.16
C HIS A 166 4.34 -6.69 1.74
N ALA A 167 3.58 -6.14 2.69
CA ALA A 167 2.53 -5.17 2.39
C ALA A 167 2.40 -4.07 3.45
N LEU A 168 2.21 -2.83 3.00
CA LEU A 168 1.67 -1.73 3.77
C LEU A 168 0.19 -1.62 3.46
N VAL A 169 -0.64 -1.78 4.49
CA VAL A 169 -2.09 -1.57 4.37
C VAL A 169 -2.48 -0.51 5.37
N VAL A 170 -3.14 0.54 4.87
CA VAL A 170 -3.74 1.58 5.68
C VAL A 170 -5.23 1.63 5.42
N THR A 171 -6.00 1.81 6.49
CA THR A 171 -7.47 1.82 6.43
C THR A 171 -7.99 3.01 7.20
N SER A 172 -8.94 3.75 6.64
CA SER A 172 -9.62 4.82 7.38
C SER A 172 -10.27 4.27 8.66
N THR A 173 -10.04 4.92 9.80
CA THR A 173 -10.63 4.46 11.08
C THR A 173 -12.15 4.64 11.10
N THR A 174 -12.65 5.64 10.39
CA THR A 174 -14.06 5.95 10.16
C THR A 174 -14.57 5.33 8.85
N THR A 175 -15.87 5.45 8.57
CA THR A 175 -16.51 5.02 7.32
C THR A 175 -16.90 6.23 6.44
N PRO A 176 -15.93 6.95 5.86
CA PRO A 176 -16.18 8.20 5.12
C PRO A 176 -16.97 7.99 3.81
N LEU A 177 -17.00 6.78 3.26
CA LEU A 177 -17.60 6.47 1.97
C LEU A 177 -19.02 5.89 2.11
N VAL A 178 -20.02 6.76 2.05
CA VAL A 178 -21.45 6.38 1.94
C VAL A 178 -21.88 6.17 0.48
N VAL A 179 -22.87 5.29 0.27
CA VAL A 179 -23.49 5.04 -1.04
C VAL A 179 -24.15 6.31 -1.57
N GLY A 180 -24.06 6.55 -2.87
CA GLY A 180 -24.51 7.77 -3.55
C GLY A 180 -23.50 8.92 -3.44
N GLY A 181 -22.63 8.89 -2.43
CA GLY A 181 -21.63 9.92 -2.20
C GLY A 181 -20.53 9.95 -3.27
N THR A 182 -20.02 11.15 -3.50
CA THR A 182 -18.93 11.44 -4.42
C THR A 182 -17.76 12.03 -3.64
N TYR A 183 -16.56 11.59 -3.98
CA TYR A 183 -15.34 11.84 -3.22
C TYR A 183 -14.19 12.20 -4.14
N VAL A 184 -13.41 13.19 -3.74
CA VAL A 184 -12.05 13.40 -4.26
C VAL A 184 -11.10 12.74 -3.28
N ILE A 185 -10.47 11.66 -3.70
CA ILE A 185 -9.51 10.90 -2.89
C ILE A 185 -8.12 11.25 -3.41
N VAL A 186 -7.22 11.64 -2.51
CA VAL A 186 -5.80 11.83 -2.84
C VAL A 186 -4.97 10.98 -1.90
N VAL A 187 -4.04 10.21 -2.46
CA VAL A 187 -3.06 9.43 -1.71
C VAL A 187 -1.67 9.91 -2.08
N THR A 188 -0.84 10.12 -1.06
CA THR A 188 0.60 10.37 -1.21
C THR A 188 1.39 9.27 -0.52
N TYR A 189 2.46 8.84 -1.15
CA TYR A 189 3.42 7.89 -0.61
C TYR A 189 4.83 8.45 -0.75
N ASP A 190 5.60 8.45 0.33
CA ASP A 190 6.93 9.04 0.40
C ASP A 190 8.09 8.07 0.10
N GLY A 191 7.80 6.81 -0.26
CA GLY A 191 8.83 5.79 -0.50
C GLY A 191 9.31 5.05 0.75
N SER A 192 8.79 5.37 1.94
CA SER A 192 9.22 4.71 3.18
C SER A 192 8.67 3.29 3.31
N ALA A 193 9.40 2.44 4.04
CA ALA A 193 8.98 1.08 4.36
C ALA A 193 7.94 1.00 5.49
N THR A 194 7.40 2.14 5.94
CA THR A 194 6.46 2.22 7.06
C THR A 194 5.14 2.85 6.65
N PRO A 195 4.02 2.51 7.33
CA PRO A 195 2.73 3.15 7.05
C PRO A 195 2.72 4.67 7.24
N GLY A 196 3.66 5.22 8.02
CA GLY A 196 3.75 6.65 8.29
C GLY A 196 4.04 7.50 7.04
N GLY A 197 4.60 6.87 6.01
CA GLY A 197 4.83 7.51 4.71
C GLY A 197 3.62 7.65 3.82
N ILE A 198 2.45 7.15 4.26
CA ILE A 198 1.22 7.16 3.50
C ILE A 198 0.27 8.20 4.10
N THR A 199 -0.17 9.14 3.27
CA THR A 199 -1.26 10.06 3.62
C THR A 199 -2.44 9.82 2.70
N VAL A 200 -3.64 9.78 3.27
CA VAL A 200 -4.90 9.67 2.53
C VAL A 200 -5.78 10.85 2.89
N THR A 201 -6.22 11.62 1.90
CA THR A 201 -7.19 12.69 2.08
C THR A 201 -8.47 12.38 1.29
N ILE A 202 -9.61 12.74 1.87
CA ILE A 202 -10.93 12.61 1.25
C ILE A 202 -11.60 13.97 1.32
N ASN A 203 -11.95 14.52 0.14
CA ASN A 203 -12.50 15.87 0.00
C ASN A 203 -11.63 16.93 0.69
N GLY A 204 -10.30 16.77 0.61
CA GLY A 204 -9.32 17.65 1.26
C GLY A 204 -9.10 17.40 2.76
N VAL A 205 -9.86 16.50 3.39
CA VAL A 205 -9.70 16.18 4.81
C VAL A 205 -8.76 14.99 4.98
N SER A 206 -7.65 15.18 5.69
CA SER A 206 -6.74 14.09 6.06
C SER A 206 -7.42 13.06 6.94
N GLN A 207 -7.25 11.79 6.60
CA GLN A 207 -7.89 10.68 7.32
C GLN A 207 -6.97 10.13 8.39
N THR A 208 -7.53 9.81 9.55
CA THR A 208 -6.85 8.95 10.54
C THR A 208 -6.85 7.52 10.02
N LEU A 209 -5.68 6.89 10.04
CA LEU A 209 -5.48 5.56 9.47
C LEU A 209 -5.14 4.54 10.56
N SER A 210 -5.84 3.41 10.56
CA SER A 210 -5.37 2.18 11.18
C SER A 210 -4.44 1.47 10.22
N THR A 211 -3.41 0.81 10.76
CA THR A 211 -2.35 0.20 9.95
C THR A 211 -2.35 -1.31 10.13
N TRP A 212 -2.05 -2.01 9.04
CA TRP A 212 -1.70 -3.41 9.05
C TRP A 212 -0.44 -3.58 8.19
N VAL A 213 0.56 -4.26 8.74
CA VAL A 213 1.86 -4.45 8.09
C VAL A 213 2.22 -5.91 8.16
N THR A 214 2.36 -6.54 7.01
CA THR A 214 3.16 -7.76 6.87
C THR A 214 4.51 -7.30 6.35
N LYS A 215 5.49 -7.21 7.27
CA LYS A 215 6.93 -6.95 7.06
C LYS A 215 7.32 -6.42 5.67
N LEU A 216 7.60 -5.13 5.48
CA LEU A 216 8.26 -4.66 4.24
C LEU A 216 9.79 -4.87 4.25
N GLU A 217 10.34 -5.20 5.41
CA GLU A 217 11.77 -5.33 5.59
C GLU A 217 12.20 -6.81 5.44
N THR A 218 13.12 -7.05 4.51
CA THR A 218 13.99 -8.21 4.56
C THR A 218 14.83 -8.09 5.83
N GLU A 219 14.55 -8.93 6.81
CA GLU A 219 15.43 -9.25 7.93
C GLU A 219 16.03 -8.06 8.71
N VAL A 220 15.28 -7.56 9.69
CA VAL A 220 15.86 -7.67 11.03
C VAL A 220 15.49 -9.07 11.48
N TYR A 221 16.44 -10.01 11.39
CA TYR A 221 16.53 -11.02 12.43
C TYR A 221 16.67 -10.25 13.73
N SER A 222 15.53 -9.83 14.25
CA SER A 222 15.42 -9.36 15.59
C SER A 222 15.94 -10.54 16.38
N ILE A 223 17.13 -10.37 16.94
CA ILE A 223 17.64 -11.18 18.04
C ILE A 223 16.54 -11.30 19.13
N LEU A 224 15.54 -10.40 19.12
CA LEU A 224 14.31 -10.41 19.90
C LEU A 224 13.13 -10.97 19.06
N GLY A 225 13.12 -12.28 18.84
CA GLY A 225 12.13 -12.95 17.99
C GLY A 225 10.65 -12.71 18.37
N ASN A 226 9.82 -12.44 17.36
CA ASN A 226 8.41 -12.82 17.15
C ASN A 226 7.48 -13.01 18.38
N GLY A 227 7.57 -12.16 19.41
CA GLY A 227 6.51 -12.00 20.42
C GLY A 227 6.17 -13.26 21.24
N LYS A 228 7.05 -14.26 21.35
CA LYS A 228 6.93 -15.30 22.38
C LYS A 228 7.69 -14.85 23.62
N PRO A 229 7.03 -14.51 24.75
CA PRO A 229 7.66 -13.96 25.96
C PRO A 229 8.65 -14.88 26.69
N GLY A 230 9.07 -16.02 26.12
CA GLY A 230 9.88 -17.03 26.80
C GLY A 230 11.38 -17.03 26.47
N ARG A 231 11.78 -16.64 25.25
CA ARG A 231 13.16 -16.89 24.77
C ARG A 231 14.20 -15.91 25.31
N LEU A 232 13.79 -14.69 25.69
CA LEU A 232 14.68 -13.76 26.39
C LEU A 232 15.00 -14.31 27.79
N GLY A 233 14.00 -14.86 28.50
CA GLY A 233 14.21 -15.53 29.78
C GLY A 233 15.12 -16.76 29.66
N GLU A 234 15.02 -17.52 28.56
CA GLU A 234 15.94 -18.63 28.29
C GLU A 234 17.38 -18.16 28.02
N ALA A 235 17.57 -17.06 27.28
CA ALA A 235 18.89 -16.49 27.01
C ALA A 235 19.52 -15.86 28.27
N GLU A 236 18.73 -15.15 29.07
CA GLU A 236 19.15 -14.60 30.37
C GLU A 236 19.53 -15.73 31.35
N SER A 237 18.73 -16.79 31.40
CA SER A 237 19.01 -18.01 32.18
C SER A 237 20.31 -18.70 31.73
N ALA A 238 20.53 -18.81 30.42
CA ALA A 238 21.77 -19.36 29.87
C ALA A 238 23.00 -18.51 30.23
N ILE A 239 22.88 -17.18 30.18
CA ILE A 239 23.93 -16.25 30.60
C ILE A 239 24.27 -16.40 32.08
N ASP A 240 23.26 -16.55 32.94
CA ASP A 240 23.49 -16.74 34.37
C ASP A 240 24.10 -18.11 34.69
N SER A 241 23.73 -19.15 33.94
CA SER A 241 24.38 -20.47 34.04
C SER A 241 25.88 -20.40 33.70
N LEU A 242 26.25 -19.61 32.69
CA LEU A 242 27.65 -19.39 32.29
C LEU A 242 28.43 -18.63 33.36
N LYS A 243 27.82 -17.62 34.01
CA LYS A 243 28.45 -16.91 35.14
C LYS A 243 28.72 -17.85 36.31
N GLN A 244 27.75 -18.70 36.67
CA GLN A 244 27.94 -19.69 37.74
C GLN A 244 29.03 -20.71 37.38
N TRP A 245 29.10 -21.15 36.13
CA TRP A 245 30.17 -22.03 35.65
C TRP A 245 31.55 -21.40 35.79
N ARG A 246 31.70 -20.12 35.45
CA ARG A 246 32.97 -19.38 35.65
C ARG A 246 33.43 -19.36 37.10
N TRP A 247 32.52 -19.13 38.05
CA TRP A 247 32.83 -19.17 39.48
C TRP A 247 33.21 -20.56 39.97
N ARG A 248 32.56 -21.62 39.46
CA ARG A 248 32.94 -23.01 39.77
C ARG A 248 34.34 -23.35 39.27
N MET A 249 34.71 -22.91 38.07
CA MET A 249 36.06 -23.12 37.52
C MET A 249 37.14 -22.33 38.27
N ALA A 250 36.85 -21.09 38.68
CA ALA A 250 37.75 -20.32 39.54
C ALA A 250 37.95 -20.98 40.92
N GLY A 251 36.91 -21.60 41.48
CA GLY A 251 37.01 -22.37 42.71
C GLY A 251 37.90 -23.61 42.58
N ILE A 252 37.75 -24.38 41.50
CA ILE A 252 38.55 -25.60 41.23
C ILE A 252 40.04 -25.28 41.09
N THR A 253 40.38 -24.22 40.34
CA THR A 253 41.79 -23.80 40.15
C THR A 253 42.44 -23.36 41.46
N THR A 254 41.68 -22.68 42.33
CA THR A 254 42.16 -22.30 43.66
C THR A 254 42.36 -23.54 44.56
N ALA A 255 41.44 -24.50 44.53
CA ALA A 255 41.54 -25.73 45.33
C ALA A 255 42.73 -26.60 44.93
N ILE A 256 43.03 -26.72 43.62
CA ILE A 256 44.21 -27.45 43.13
C ILE A 256 45.50 -26.78 43.61
N SER A 257 45.55 -25.44 43.60
CA SER A 257 46.70 -24.68 44.07
C SER A 257 47.00 -24.93 45.55
N SER A 258 45.96 -25.04 46.37
CA SER A 258 46.08 -25.40 47.79
C SER A 258 46.55 -26.85 47.99
N PHE A 259 46.06 -27.78 47.17
CA PHE A 259 46.43 -29.20 47.26
C PHE A 259 47.90 -29.43 46.89
N VAL A 260 48.39 -28.77 45.84
CA VAL A 260 49.81 -28.81 45.44
C VAL A 260 50.70 -28.18 46.52
N SER A 261 50.24 -27.10 47.16
CA SER A 261 50.98 -26.46 48.26
C SER A 261 51.09 -27.36 49.49
N ILE A 262 50.04 -28.11 49.83
CA ILE A 262 50.04 -29.09 50.93
C ILE A 262 50.94 -30.29 50.61
N LEU A 263 50.88 -30.83 49.38
CA LEU A 263 51.78 -31.90 48.94
C LEU A 263 53.24 -31.46 48.96
N ALA A 264 53.54 -30.25 48.48
CA ALA A 264 54.90 -29.71 48.50
C ALA A 264 55.44 -29.51 49.93
N TRP A 265 54.58 -29.18 50.89
CA TRP A 265 54.95 -29.11 52.30
C TRP A 265 55.23 -30.49 52.90
N LEU A 266 54.39 -31.48 52.61
CA LEU A 266 54.52 -32.88 53.06
C LEU A 266 55.76 -33.59 52.51
N PHE A 267 56.27 -33.21 51.33
CA PHE A 267 57.51 -33.79 50.79
C PHE A 267 58.79 -33.09 51.27
N LYS A 268 58.66 -31.96 51.97
CA LYS A 268 59.82 -31.17 52.45
C LYS A 268 60.13 -31.38 53.94
N HIS A 269 59.25 -32.07 54.67
CA HIS A 269 59.40 -32.45 56.08
C HIS A 269 59.17 -33.95 56.23
#